data_AF-A0A6N8EK05-F1
#
_entry.id   AF-A0A6N8EK05-F1
#
_cell.length_a   1.000
_cell.length_b   1.000
_cell.length_c   1.000
_cell.angle_alpha   90.00
_cell.angle_beta   90.00
_cell.angle_gamma   90.00
#
_symmetry.space_group_name_H-M   'P 1'
#
loop_
_entity.id
_entity.type
_entity.pdbx_description
1 polymer ?
#
loop_
_entity_poly.entity_id
_entity_poly.type
_entity_poly.pdbx_seq_one_letter_code
_entity_poly.pdbx_strand_id
1 'polypeptide(L)'
;MPYFIDGVRLGLELVCQSVALLAVVPLMVWVMEDVPAFLVGRAVAPLGSRYRRFGHFGREILRHGIDVESGLMLTLALLALLILAGMSFIMPSCLGLVGAWLADPLLVGSFILTGALWAAPSYFGQVVRCWFVLCLMESFLVLAAPGVTGFLGVHHLLIAAPGSSLAGTALCCAVALAFLTPVPRREVLAAEMIEQAWPPSRAERDQKQRILELYRLGWVLLVGDSLLPVLFGLEGLGSVAGFIGRFMGGAALIIIGRATGLSRYRHFVALLLGLAGLMALAGRFAV
;
A
#
# COMPACT_ATOMS: atom_id res chain seq x y z
N MET A 1 4.36 -35.65 -9.16
CA MET A 1 3.42 -35.22 -10.23
C MET A 1 2.45 -34.13 -9.78
N PRO A 2 1.71 -34.21 -8.64
CA PRO A 2 0.77 -33.14 -8.24
C PRO A 2 1.46 -31.80 -7.94
N TYR A 3 2.58 -31.81 -7.20
CA TYR A 3 3.35 -30.61 -6.86
C TYR A 3 3.91 -29.83 -8.07
N PHE A 4 4.14 -30.50 -9.20
CA PHE A 4 4.65 -29.83 -10.41
C PHE A 4 3.53 -29.03 -11.09
N ILE A 5 2.32 -29.56 -11.11
CA ILE A 5 1.14 -28.89 -11.69
C ILE A 5 0.76 -27.68 -10.83
N ASP A 6 0.83 -27.81 -9.51
CA ASP A 6 0.55 -26.70 -8.58
C ASP A 6 1.62 -25.60 -8.69
N GLY A 7 2.90 -25.98 -8.83
CA GLY A 7 3.99 -25.01 -9.05
C GLY A 7 3.85 -24.23 -10.36
N VAL A 8 3.48 -24.89 -11.46
CA VAL A 8 3.24 -24.24 -12.76
C VAL A 8 2.04 -23.29 -12.69
N ARG A 9 0.97 -23.68 -11.99
CA ARG A 9 -0.22 -22.83 -11.79
C ARG A 9 0.10 -21.59 -10.96
N LEU A 10 0.85 -21.76 -9.86
CA LEU A 10 1.31 -20.65 -9.02
C LEU A 10 2.18 -19.67 -9.82
N GLY A 11 3.10 -20.18 -10.64
CA GLY A 11 3.94 -19.36 -11.52
C GLY A 11 3.12 -18.58 -12.55
N LEU A 12 2.11 -19.21 -13.15
CA LEU A 12 1.21 -18.55 -14.09
C LEU A 12 0.40 -17.44 -13.41
N GLU A 13 -0.14 -17.71 -12.22
CA GLU A 13 -0.87 -16.73 -11.41
C GLU A 13 0.00 -15.50 -11.09
N LEU A 14 1.24 -15.73 -10.64
CA LEU A 14 2.23 -14.68 -10.37
C LEU A 14 2.49 -13.80 -11.59
N VAL A 15 2.67 -14.41 -12.76
CA VAL A 15 2.89 -13.67 -14.01
C VAL A 15 1.65 -12.87 -14.37
N CYS A 16 0.47 -13.47 -14.31
CA CYS A 16 -0.81 -12.79 -14.59
C CYS A 16 -1.04 -11.61 -13.64
N GLN A 17 -0.86 -11.81 -12.33
CA GLN A 17 -0.99 -10.77 -11.31
C GLN A 17 0.02 -9.64 -11.51
N SER A 18 1.28 -9.98 -11.82
CA SER A 18 2.32 -8.98 -12.10
C SER A 18 1.99 -8.15 -13.34
N VAL A 19 1.56 -8.81 -14.43
CA VAL A 19 1.18 -8.12 -15.68
C VAL A 19 -0.04 -7.23 -15.45
N ALA A 20 -1.07 -7.73 -14.77
CA ALA A 20 -2.27 -6.96 -14.44
C ALA A 20 -1.94 -5.75 -13.57
N LEU A 21 -1.13 -5.94 -12.52
CA LEU A 21 -0.68 -4.87 -11.65
C LEU A 21 0.10 -3.79 -12.42
N LEU A 22 1.08 -4.19 -13.25
CA LEU A 22 1.85 -3.26 -14.07
C LEU A 22 0.98 -2.49 -15.08
N ALA A 23 -0.07 -3.12 -15.61
CA ALA A 23 -1.04 -2.47 -16.48
C ALA A 23 -1.92 -1.45 -15.73
N VAL A 24 -2.28 -1.73 -14.47
CA VAL A 24 -3.19 -0.90 -13.67
C VAL A 24 -2.47 0.22 -12.91
N VAL A 25 -1.18 0.08 -12.60
CA VAL A 25 -0.37 1.10 -11.90
C VAL A 25 -0.51 2.51 -12.50
N PRO A 26 -0.38 2.75 -13.81
CA PRO A 26 -0.54 4.08 -14.40
C PRO A 26 -1.92 4.70 -14.14
N LEU A 27 -2.97 3.87 -14.14
CA LEU A 27 -4.33 4.30 -13.80
C LEU A 27 -4.44 4.66 -12.32
N MET A 28 -3.89 3.85 -11.42
CA MET A 28 -3.90 4.14 -9.98
C MET A 28 -3.15 5.43 -9.65
N VAL A 29 -1.99 5.68 -10.27
CA VAL A 29 -1.25 6.95 -10.09
C VAL A 29 -2.10 8.11 -10.58
N TRP A 30 -2.78 7.97 -11.72
CA TRP A 30 -3.70 8.99 -12.23
C TRP A 30 -4.84 9.27 -11.25
N VAL A 31 -5.48 8.23 -10.69
CA VAL A 31 -6.53 8.40 -9.67
C VAL A 31 -6.00 9.13 -8.43
N MET A 32 -4.78 8.86 -7.99
CA MET A 32 -4.22 9.47 -6.78
C MET A 32 -3.75 10.91 -6.95
N GLU A 33 -3.23 11.28 -8.12
CA GLU A 33 -2.61 12.59 -8.34
C GLU A 33 -3.47 13.54 -9.17
N ASP A 34 -4.09 12.99 -10.21
CA ASP A 34 -4.71 13.75 -11.29
C ASP A 34 -6.21 13.96 -11.03
N VAL A 35 -6.92 12.97 -10.46
CA VAL A 35 -8.35 13.11 -10.11
C VAL A 35 -8.62 14.19 -9.05
N PRO A 36 -7.85 14.32 -7.95
CA PRO A 36 -8.07 15.40 -6.99
C PRO A 36 -7.89 16.78 -7.61
N ALA A 37 -6.92 16.93 -8.52
CA ALA A 37 -6.71 18.18 -9.25
C ALA A 37 -7.87 18.46 -10.23
N PHE A 38 -8.39 17.42 -10.89
CA PHE A 38 -9.55 17.50 -11.77
C PHE A 38 -10.81 17.97 -11.02
N LEU A 39 -11.06 17.42 -9.83
CA LEU A 39 -12.21 17.80 -8.98
C LEU A 39 -12.16 19.26 -8.52
N VAL A 40 -10.97 19.84 -8.42
CA VAL A 40 -10.75 21.26 -8.09
C VAL A 40 -10.76 22.15 -9.36
N GLY A 41 -11.07 21.58 -10.53
CA GLY A 41 -11.19 22.31 -11.80
C GLY A 41 -9.84 22.67 -12.45
N ARG A 42 -8.73 22.05 -12.02
CA ARG A 42 -7.42 22.26 -12.67
C ARG A 42 -7.32 21.41 -13.93
N ALA A 43 -6.56 21.89 -14.92
CA ALA A 43 -6.23 21.10 -16.10
C ALA A 43 -5.34 19.91 -15.71
N VAL A 44 -5.66 18.74 -16.26
CA VAL A 44 -5.04 17.47 -15.88
C VAL A 44 -4.52 16.73 -17.10
N ALA A 45 -3.41 16.01 -16.96
CA ALA A 45 -2.85 15.24 -18.04
C ALA A 45 -3.78 14.06 -18.42
N PRO A 46 -3.94 13.76 -19.73
CA PRO A 46 -4.76 12.63 -20.16
C PRO A 46 -4.13 11.31 -19.72
N LEU A 47 -4.96 10.31 -19.45
CA LEU A 47 -4.52 8.97 -19.01
C LEU A 47 -3.49 8.34 -19.96
N GLY A 48 -3.66 8.51 -21.28
CA GLY A 48 -2.71 7.99 -22.27
C GLY A 48 -1.28 8.52 -22.10
N SER A 49 -1.12 9.75 -21.57
CA SER A 49 0.20 10.31 -21.25
C SER A 49 0.87 9.59 -20.08
N ARG A 50 0.10 9.03 -19.13
CA ARG A 50 0.60 8.27 -17.98
C ARG A 50 1.12 6.91 -18.44
N TYR A 51 0.34 6.21 -19.28
CA TYR A 51 0.78 4.95 -19.89
C TYR A 51 2.04 5.11 -20.73
N ARG A 52 2.10 6.16 -21.57
CA ARG A 52 3.29 6.41 -22.40
C ARG A 52 4.54 6.68 -21.55
N ARG A 53 4.40 7.44 -20.45
CA ARG A 53 5.50 7.72 -19.52
C ARG A 53 5.95 6.47 -18.76
N PHE A 54 5.00 5.63 -18.33
CA PHE A 54 5.33 4.36 -17.68
C PHE A 54 6.05 3.39 -18.64
N GLY A 55 5.59 3.30 -19.89
CA GLY A 55 6.28 2.51 -20.92
C GLY A 55 7.67 3.05 -21.25
N HIS A 56 7.86 4.38 -21.23
CA HIS A 56 9.18 4.99 -21.39
C HIS A 56 10.13 4.58 -20.25
N PHE A 57 9.66 4.69 -19.01
CA PHE A 57 10.41 4.29 -17.81
C PHE A 57 10.84 2.82 -17.87
N GLY A 58 9.93 1.90 -18.20
CA GLY A 58 10.28 0.48 -18.35
C GLY A 58 11.29 0.24 -19.47
N ARG A 59 11.16 0.94 -20.60
CA ARG A 59 12.12 0.88 -21.70
C ARG A 59 13.48 1.46 -21.33
N GLU A 60 13.54 2.51 -20.52
CA GLU A 60 14.79 3.10 -20.04
C GLU A 60 15.55 2.15 -19.13
N ILE A 61 14.86 1.51 -18.18
CA ILE A 61 15.46 0.51 -17.29
C ILE A 61 16.08 -0.63 -18.09
N LEU A 62 15.38 -1.13 -19.12
CA LEU A 62 15.88 -2.22 -19.96
C LEU A 62 17.07 -1.82 -20.84
N ARG A 63 17.18 -0.54 -21.23
CA ARG A 63 18.24 -0.06 -22.15
C ARG A 63 19.50 0.41 -21.44
N HIS A 64 19.34 1.16 -20.36
CA HIS A 64 20.46 1.82 -19.66
C HIS A 64 20.80 1.13 -18.35
N GLY A 65 20.00 0.16 -17.92
CA GLY A 65 20.11 -0.46 -16.61
C GLY A 65 19.59 0.46 -15.51
N ILE A 66 19.68 -0.04 -14.28
CA ILE A 66 19.31 0.68 -13.07
C ILE A 66 20.47 0.59 -12.09
N ASP A 67 20.75 1.68 -11.39
CA ASP A 67 21.70 1.67 -10.29
C ASP A 67 21.20 0.74 -9.16
N VAL A 68 22.14 0.17 -8.39
CA VAL A 68 21.84 -0.88 -7.39
C VAL A 68 20.83 -0.38 -6.35
N GLU A 69 21.02 0.84 -5.83
CA GLU A 69 20.12 1.42 -4.83
C GLU A 69 18.69 1.57 -5.38
N SER A 70 18.58 2.18 -6.56
CA SER A 70 17.28 2.36 -7.24
C SER A 70 16.66 1.03 -7.63
N GLY A 71 17.47 0.02 -7.94
CA GLY A 71 17.05 -1.34 -8.24
C GLY A 71 16.43 -2.01 -7.02
N LEU A 72 17.11 -1.97 -5.88
CA LEU A 72 16.59 -2.48 -4.61
C LEU A 72 15.30 -1.77 -4.21
N MET A 73 15.25 -0.44 -4.33
CA MET A 73 14.03 0.33 -4.08
C MET A 73 12.88 -0.09 -5.01
N LEU A 74 13.15 -0.29 -6.30
CA LEU A 74 12.13 -0.74 -7.24
C LEU A 74 11.64 -2.16 -6.89
N THR A 75 12.55 -3.07 -6.56
CA THR A 75 12.22 -4.45 -6.16
C THR A 75 11.35 -4.48 -4.91
N LEU A 76 11.69 -3.70 -3.88
CA LEU A 76 10.87 -3.61 -2.65
C LEU A 76 9.48 -3.02 -2.93
N ALA A 77 9.38 -1.98 -3.77
CA ALA A 77 8.10 -1.40 -4.13
C ALA A 77 7.21 -2.39 -4.91
N LEU A 78 7.78 -3.10 -5.89
CA LEU A 78 7.07 -4.11 -6.66
C LEU A 78 6.66 -5.30 -5.79
N LEU A 79 7.53 -5.74 -4.88
CA LEU A 79 7.22 -6.80 -3.93
C LEU A 79 6.06 -6.41 -3.02
N ALA A 80 6.09 -5.21 -2.43
CA ALA A 80 5.01 -4.70 -1.59
C ALA A 80 3.67 -4.60 -2.36
N LEU A 81 3.69 -4.09 -3.59
CA LEU A 81 2.49 -4.01 -4.43
C LEU A 81 1.98 -5.39 -4.83
N LEU A 82 2.86 -6.35 -5.12
CA LEU A 82 2.48 -7.71 -5.46
C LEU A 82 1.80 -8.40 -4.27
N ILE A 83 2.35 -8.25 -3.06
CA ILE A 83 1.76 -8.77 -1.82
C ILE A 83 0.38 -8.15 -1.56
N LEU A 84 0.25 -6.83 -1.68
CA LEU A 84 -0.99 -6.10 -1.39
C LEU A 84 -2.04 -6.23 -2.49
N ALA A 85 -1.65 -6.53 -3.73
CA ALA A 85 -2.57 -6.65 -4.85
C ALA A 85 -3.67 -7.67 -4.53
N GLY A 86 -3.32 -8.81 -3.93
CA GLY A 86 -4.30 -9.77 -3.45
C GLY A 86 -5.33 -10.19 -4.51
N MET A 87 -4.91 -10.26 -5.79
CA MET A 87 -5.76 -10.64 -6.91
C MET A 87 -5.54 -12.13 -7.23
N SER A 88 -6.62 -12.84 -7.59
CA SER A 88 -6.57 -14.23 -8.05
C SER A 88 -7.36 -14.37 -9.36
N PHE A 89 -6.74 -14.92 -10.40
CA PHE A 89 -7.31 -15.06 -11.73
C PHE A 89 -7.56 -16.52 -12.12
N ILE A 90 -6.64 -17.41 -11.76
CA ILE A 90 -6.59 -18.81 -12.21
C ILE A 90 -6.83 -19.78 -11.05
N MET A 91 -6.32 -19.49 -9.86
CA MET A 91 -6.57 -20.33 -8.66
C MET A 91 -7.60 -19.67 -7.72
N PRO A 92 -8.78 -20.27 -7.52
CA PRO A 92 -9.78 -19.77 -6.57
C PRO A 92 -9.50 -20.30 -5.16
N SER A 93 -8.25 -20.31 -4.72
CA SER A 93 -7.91 -20.81 -3.38
C SER A 93 -7.15 -19.75 -2.62
N CYS A 94 -7.67 -19.33 -1.45
CA CYS A 94 -6.97 -18.44 -0.51
C CYS A 94 -5.53 -18.88 -0.17
N LEU A 95 -5.25 -20.19 -0.16
CA LEU A 95 -3.91 -20.77 0.02
C LEU A 95 -2.94 -20.45 -1.15
N GLY A 96 -3.47 -20.17 -2.33
CA GLY A 96 -2.74 -19.87 -3.57
C GLY A 96 -2.58 -18.37 -3.85
N LEU A 97 -3.13 -17.48 -3.02
CA LEU A 97 -2.85 -16.04 -3.09
C LEU A 97 -1.38 -15.82 -2.73
N VAL A 98 -0.56 -15.56 -3.74
CA VAL A 98 0.88 -15.43 -3.55
C VAL A 98 1.18 -14.21 -2.70
N GLY A 99 1.89 -14.44 -1.60
CA GLY A 99 2.22 -13.39 -0.63
C GLY A 99 1.12 -13.09 0.38
N ALA A 100 -0.04 -13.76 0.38
CA ALA A 100 -1.05 -13.53 1.44
C ALA A 100 -0.53 -13.90 2.84
N TRP A 101 0.35 -14.89 2.94
CA TRP A 101 1.11 -15.22 4.16
C TRP A 101 2.12 -14.14 4.56
N LEU A 102 2.56 -13.33 3.59
CA LEU A 102 3.46 -12.20 3.77
C LEU A 102 2.69 -10.87 3.86
N ALA A 103 1.36 -10.89 3.74
CA ALA A 103 0.50 -9.70 3.84
C ALA A 103 0.30 -9.31 5.31
N ASP A 104 1.41 -9.21 6.03
CA ASP A 104 1.47 -8.66 7.36
C ASP A 104 1.60 -7.12 7.26
N PRO A 105 0.74 -6.35 7.95
CA PRO A 105 0.77 -4.90 7.90
C PRO A 105 2.12 -4.32 8.32
N LEU A 106 2.77 -4.89 9.34
CA LEU A 106 4.07 -4.41 9.81
C LEU A 106 5.16 -4.76 8.80
N LEU A 107 5.17 -5.96 8.25
CA LEU A 107 6.18 -6.38 7.26
C LEU A 107 6.09 -5.52 5.99
N VAL A 108 4.91 -5.45 5.39
CA VAL A 108 4.70 -4.73 4.14
C VAL A 108 4.86 -3.22 4.35
N GLY A 109 4.32 -2.70 5.45
CA GLY A 109 4.52 -1.32 5.84
C GLY A 109 6.00 -0.99 6.04
N SER A 110 6.79 -1.91 6.60
CA SER A 110 8.24 -1.74 6.76
C SER A 110 9.01 -1.74 5.44
N PHE A 111 8.61 -2.55 4.45
CA PHE A 111 9.18 -2.46 3.10
C PHE A 111 8.90 -1.10 2.46
N ILE A 112 7.67 -0.61 2.58
CA ILE A 112 7.27 0.69 2.03
C ILE A 112 8.04 1.84 2.71
N LEU A 113 8.14 1.79 4.04
CA LEU A 113 8.78 2.82 4.85
C LEU A 113 10.30 2.85 4.67
N THR A 114 10.95 1.68 4.61
CA THR A 114 12.40 1.58 4.34
C THR A 114 12.73 2.16 2.97
N GLY A 115 11.96 1.81 1.94
CA GLY A 115 12.15 2.35 0.60
C GLY A 115 11.87 3.85 0.50
N ALA A 116 10.86 4.35 1.22
CA ALA A 116 10.60 5.79 1.32
C ALA A 116 11.73 6.53 2.03
N LEU A 117 12.33 5.94 3.06
CA LEU A 117 13.45 6.52 3.80
C LEU A 117 14.73 6.56 2.96
N TRP A 118 15.01 5.53 2.17
CA TRP A 118 16.11 5.55 1.20
C TRP A 118 15.90 6.62 0.12
N ALA A 119 14.65 6.83 -0.32
CA ALA A 119 14.35 7.89 -1.28
C ALA A 119 14.54 9.30 -0.71
N ALA A 120 14.21 9.48 0.57
CA ALA A 120 14.13 10.77 1.24
C ALA A 120 14.46 10.65 2.74
N PRO A 121 15.76 10.62 3.10
CA PRO A 121 16.23 10.54 4.49
C PRO A 121 15.62 11.58 5.45
N SER A 122 15.27 12.77 4.93
CA SER A 122 14.63 13.86 5.70
C SER A 122 13.33 13.45 6.39
N TYR A 123 12.66 12.40 5.90
CA TYR A 123 11.41 11.87 6.46
C TYR A 123 11.59 10.94 7.67
N PHE A 124 12.82 10.73 8.16
CA PHE A 124 13.11 9.79 9.25
C PHE A 124 12.14 9.89 10.44
N GLY A 125 11.91 11.10 10.95
CA GLY A 125 11.00 11.29 12.09
C GLY A 125 9.54 10.90 11.81
N GLN A 126 9.08 11.04 10.57
CA GLN A 126 7.73 10.66 10.15
C GLN A 126 7.61 9.15 9.90
N VAL A 127 8.68 8.56 9.34
CA VAL A 127 8.82 7.10 9.15
C VAL A 127 8.77 6.37 10.49
N VAL A 128 9.55 6.82 11.48
CA VAL A 128 9.57 6.24 12.84
C VAL A 128 8.18 6.25 13.48
N ARG A 129 7.41 7.33 13.31
CA ARG A 129 6.03 7.41 13.82
C ARG A 129 5.11 6.40 13.14
N CYS A 130 5.26 6.21 11.83
CA CYS A 130 4.47 5.22 11.11
C CYS A 130 4.83 3.80 11.51
N TRP A 131 6.13 3.49 11.70
CA TRP A 131 6.55 2.21 12.28
C TRP A 131 5.92 1.96 13.63
N PHE A 132 5.93 2.95 14.52
CA PHE A 132 5.29 2.82 15.83
C PHE A 132 3.79 2.50 15.71
N VAL A 133 3.07 3.17 14.81
CA VAL A 133 1.64 2.88 14.59
C VAL A 133 1.42 1.50 13.98
N LEU A 134 2.28 1.04 13.07
CA LEU A 134 2.21 -0.31 12.52
C LEU A 134 2.43 -1.38 13.60
N CYS A 135 3.41 -1.18 14.50
CA CYS A 135 3.63 -2.08 15.63
C CYS A 135 2.42 -2.12 16.57
N LEU A 136 1.80 -0.96 16.84
CA LEU A 136 0.58 -0.90 17.65
C LEU A 136 -0.59 -1.58 16.95
N MET A 137 -0.75 -1.39 15.64
CA MET A 137 -1.79 -2.04 14.85
C MET A 137 -1.67 -3.56 14.96
N GLU A 138 -0.48 -4.13 14.73
CA GLU A 138 -0.26 -5.57 14.86
C GLU A 138 -0.56 -6.06 16.29
N SER A 139 -0.08 -5.33 17.30
CA SER A 139 -0.36 -5.65 18.71
C SER A 139 -1.85 -5.65 19.02
N PHE A 140 -2.60 -4.68 18.50
CA PHE A 140 -4.04 -4.58 18.71
C PHE A 140 -4.83 -5.63 17.92
N LEU A 141 -4.39 -6.01 16.72
CA LEU A 141 -5.00 -7.10 15.96
C LEU A 141 -4.83 -8.44 16.70
N VAL A 142 -3.62 -8.73 17.20
CA VAL A 142 -3.36 -9.93 18.00
C VAL A 142 -4.15 -9.91 19.31
N LEU A 143 -4.28 -8.74 19.95
CA LEU A 143 -5.08 -8.60 21.17
C LEU A 143 -6.57 -8.82 20.92
N ALA A 144 -7.11 -8.24 19.85
CA ALA A 144 -8.51 -8.37 19.48
C ALA A 144 -8.86 -9.82 19.07
N ALA A 145 -7.93 -10.52 18.41
CA ALA A 145 -8.12 -11.88 17.95
C ALA A 145 -6.80 -12.69 18.04
N PRO A 146 -6.62 -13.48 19.12
CA PRO A 146 -5.41 -14.28 19.29
C PRO A 146 -5.27 -15.35 18.20
N GLY A 147 -4.07 -15.50 17.66
CA GLY A 147 -3.77 -16.47 16.59
C GLY A 147 -4.06 -15.95 15.18
N VAL A 148 -4.62 -14.75 15.04
CA VAL A 148 -4.72 -14.06 13.75
C VAL A 148 -3.37 -13.44 13.39
N THR A 149 -2.89 -13.75 12.19
CA THR A 149 -1.66 -13.18 11.62
C THR A 149 -1.93 -12.62 10.23
N GLY A 150 -1.41 -11.42 9.96
CA GLY A 150 -1.60 -10.70 8.71
C GLY A 150 -3.05 -10.39 8.31
N PHE A 151 -3.22 -9.74 7.16
CA PHE A 151 -4.54 -9.38 6.63
C PHE A 151 -5.38 -10.60 6.25
N LEU A 152 -4.75 -11.70 5.81
CA LEU A 152 -5.45 -12.94 5.48
C LEU A 152 -6.14 -13.54 6.72
N GLY A 153 -5.45 -13.59 7.86
CA GLY A 153 -6.04 -14.09 9.10
C GLY A 153 -7.19 -13.21 9.58
N VAL A 154 -7.03 -11.88 9.48
CA VAL A 154 -8.09 -10.91 9.83
C VAL A 154 -9.31 -11.12 8.93
N HIS A 155 -9.11 -11.27 7.63
CA HIS A 155 -10.18 -11.56 6.67
C HIS A 155 -10.96 -12.83 7.04
N HIS A 156 -10.25 -13.95 7.23
CA HIS A 156 -10.89 -15.22 7.57
C HIS A 156 -11.70 -15.14 8.86
N LEU A 157 -11.18 -14.46 9.88
CA LEU A 157 -11.89 -14.32 11.14
C LEU A 157 -13.13 -13.43 10.99
N LEU A 158 -13.05 -12.33 10.23
CA LEU A 158 -14.21 -11.46 10.00
C LEU A 158 -15.32 -12.11 9.17
N ILE A 159 -14.97 -13.01 8.24
CA ILE A 159 -15.98 -13.82 7.54
C ILE A 159 -16.61 -14.85 8.48
N ALA A 160 -15.80 -15.55 9.28
CA ALA A 160 -16.28 -16.60 10.16
C ALA A 160 -17.14 -16.07 11.31
N ALA A 161 -16.75 -14.92 11.87
CA ALA A 161 -17.46 -14.22 12.93
C ALA A 161 -17.33 -12.71 12.70
N PRO A 162 -18.35 -12.04 12.15
CA PRO A 162 -18.32 -10.60 11.92
C PRO A 162 -18.38 -9.84 13.25
N GLY A 163 -17.26 -9.79 13.95
CA GLY A 163 -17.07 -9.02 15.17
C GLY A 163 -16.74 -7.56 14.84
N SER A 164 -17.48 -6.63 15.45
CA SER A 164 -17.28 -5.19 15.25
C SER A 164 -15.97 -4.66 15.84
N SER A 165 -15.40 -5.35 16.84
CA SER A 165 -14.18 -4.95 17.54
C SER A 165 -12.94 -5.02 16.65
N LEU A 166 -12.68 -6.16 16.01
CA LEU A 166 -11.51 -6.36 15.14
C LEU A 166 -11.54 -5.40 13.93
N ALA A 167 -12.68 -5.29 13.27
CA ALA A 167 -12.87 -4.37 12.16
C ALA A 167 -12.74 -2.89 12.61
N GLY A 168 -13.28 -2.55 13.78
CA GLY A 168 -13.18 -1.20 14.36
C GLY A 168 -11.75 -0.82 14.72
N THR A 169 -10.99 -1.74 15.32
CA THR A 169 -9.56 -1.58 15.61
C THR A 169 -8.75 -1.35 14.34
N ALA A 170 -8.92 -2.21 13.32
CA ALA A 170 -8.22 -2.08 12.04
C ALA A 170 -8.54 -0.74 11.36
N LEU A 171 -9.81 -0.33 11.36
CA LEU A 171 -10.25 0.95 10.79
C LEU A 171 -9.63 2.15 11.51
N CYS A 172 -9.60 2.15 12.85
CA CYS A 172 -9.00 3.25 13.61
C CYS A 172 -7.49 3.37 13.32
N CYS A 173 -6.79 2.24 13.24
CA CYS A 173 -5.38 2.20 12.83
C CYS A 173 -5.18 2.66 11.37
N ALA A 174 -6.06 2.26 10.45
CA ALA A 174 -6.01 2.69 9.05
C ALA A 174 -6.13 4.20 8.91
N VAL A 175 -7.07 4.81 9.65
CA VAL A 175 -7.26 6.27 9.67
C VAL A 175 -6.06 6.98 10.29
N ALA A 176 -5.50 6.45 11.37
CA ALA A 176 -4.27 6.98 11.97
C ALA A 176 -3.09 6.96 10.97
N LEU A 177 -2.88 5.84 10.27
CA LEU A 177 -1.85 5.70 9.23
C LEU A 177 -2.10 6.63 8.04
N ALA A 178 -3.36 6.77 7.61
CA ALA A 178 -3.74 7.66 6.51
C ALA A 178 -3.36 9.12 6.81
N PHE A 179 -3.46 9.58 8.06
CA PHE A 179 -3.07 10.95 8.43
C PHE A 179 -1.57 11.15 8.60
N LEU A 180 -0.84 10.09 8.97
CA LEU A 180 0.60 10.18 9.13
C LEU A 180 1.37 10.22 7.80
N THR A 181 0.72 9.96 6.64
CA THR A 181 1.28 9.99 5.26
C THR A 181 2.82 10.03 5.15
N PRO A 182 3.53 8.89 5.30
CA PRO A 182 4.99 8.87 5.37
C PRO A 182 5.68 9.02 4.02
N VAL A 183 4.97 8.78 2.91
CA VAL A 183 5.62 8.77 1.60
C VAL A 183 5.82 10.20 1.10
N PRO A 184 7.06 10.59 0.74
CA PRO A 184 7.40 11.96 0.35
C PRO A 184 6.54 12.49 -0.79
N ARG A 185 6.37 13.81 -0.87
CA ARG A 185 5.81 14.46 -2.06
C ARG A 185 6.89 14.67 -3.11
N ARG A 186 6.49 14.85 -4.37
CA ARG A 186 7.44 15.13 -5.46
C ARG A 186 8.23 16.41 -5.19
N GLU A 187 7.57 17.41 -4.61
CA GLU A 187 8.17 18.69 -4.23
C GLU A 187 9.27 18.52 -3.17
N VAL A 188 9.01 17.70 -2.15
CA VAL A 188 9.98 17.47 -1.07
C VAL A 188 11.15 16.63 -1.56
N LEU A 189 10.88 15.61 -2.38
CA LEU A 189 11.94 14.85 -3.05
C LEU A 189 12.79 15.78 -3.92
N ALA A 190 12.18 16.69 -4.68
CA ALA A 190 12.93 17.65 -5.50
C ALA A 190 13.80 18.59 -4.65
N ALA A 191 13.30 19.06 -3.50
CA ALA A 191 14.07 19.89 -2.57
C ALA A 191 15.25 19.11 -1.98
N GLU A 192 15.03 17.88 -1.53
CA GLU A 192 16.06 17.03 -0.94
C GLU A 192 17.16 16.65 -1.95
N MET A 193 16.78 16.41 -3.20
CA MET A 193 17.71 16.19 -4.31
C MET A 193 18.58 17.42 -4.61
N ILE A 194 18.04 18.63 -4.41
CA ILE A 194 18.80 19.88 -4.53
C ILE A 194 19.78 20.02 -3.35
N GLU A 195 19.31 19.78 -2.12
CA GLU A 195 20.13 19.87 -0.91
C GLU A 195 21.28 18.84 -0.86
N GLN A 196 21.03 17.61 -1.32
CA GLN A 196 22.02 16.54 -1.34
C GLN A 196 22.97 16.60 -2.56
N ALA A 197 22.83 17.61 -3.43
CA ALA A 197 23.55 17.72 -4.70
C ALA A 197 23.46 16.45 -5.57
N TRP A 198 22.31 15.75 -5.53
CA TRP A 198 22.09 14.41 -6.10
C TRP A 198 20.79 14.35 -6.91
N PRO A 199 20.72 13.85 -8.17
CA PRO A 199 21.73 13.66 -9.19
C PRO A 199 21.72 14.76 -10.29
N PRO A 200 22.74 14.76 -11.16
CA PRO A 200 22.92 15.75 -12.22
C PRO A 200 21.94 15.64 -13.40
N SER A 201 21.31 14.48 -13.65
CA SER A 201 20.52 14.23 -14.87
C SER A 201 18.99 14.27 -14.66
N ARG A 202 18.24 14.71 -15.69
CA ARG A 202 16.76 14.71 -15.66
C ARG A 202 16.17 13.29 -15.60
N ALA A 203 16.83 12.33 -16.23
CA ALA A 203 16.37 10.95 -16.31
C ALA A 203 16.37 10.25 -14.93
N GLU A 204 17.43 10.42 -14.15
CA GLU A 204 17.52 9.84 -12.80
C GLU A 204 16.49 10.46 -11.83
N ARG A 205 16.18 11.76 -11.99
CA ARG A 205 15.10 12.42 -11.24
C ARG A 205 13.75 11.83 -11.55
N ASP A 206 13.45 11.69 -12.84
CA ASP A 206 12.19 11.08 -13.29
C ASP A 206 12.09 9.63 -12.79
N GLN A 207 13.20 8.89 -12.81
CA GLN A 207 13.25 7.50 -12.34
C GLN A 207 12.95 7.38 -10.83
N LYS A 208 13.63 8.16 -9.97
CA LYS A 208 13.34 8.14 -8.51
C LYS A 208 11.91 8.58 -8.21
N GLN A 209 11.37 9.58 -8.92
CA GLN A 209 9.98 10.01 -8.77
C GLN A 209 8.98 8.88 -9.10
N ARG A 210 9.25 8.09 -10.15
CA ARG A 210 8.40 6.94 -10.52
C ARG A 210 8.44 5.82 -9.50
N ILE A 211 9.62 5.49 -8.99
CA ILE A 211 9.75 4.50 -7.91
C ILE A 211 8.96 4.96 -6.69
N LEU A 212 9.03 6.24 -6.36
CA LEU A 212 8.30 6.81 -5.23
C LEU A 212 6.77 6.83 -5.43
N GLU A 213 6.29 6.95 -6.66
CA GLU A 213 4.86 6.75 -6.99
C GLU A 213 4.40 5.34 -6.62
N LEU A 214 5.22 4.31 -6.89
CA LEU A 214 4.90 2.92 -6.51
C LEU A 214 4.78 2.77 -4.99
N TYR A 215 5.68 3.38 -4.21
CA TYR A 215 5.58 3.41 -2.75
C TYR A 215 4.32 4.11 -2.24
N ARG A 216 3.89 5.20 -2.91
CA ARG A 216 2.61 5.84 -2.58
C ARG A 216 1.43 4.91 -2.84
N LEU A 217 1.44 4.20 -3.95
CA LEU A 217 0.40 3.21 -4.25
C LEU A 217 0.39 2.07 -3.23
N GLY A 218 1.56 1.56 -2.84
CA GLY A 218 1.70 0.56 -1.79
C GLY A 218 1.12 1.06 -0.47
N TRP A 219 1.41 2.31 -0.09
CA TRP A 219 0.83 2.92 1.11
C TRP A 219 -0.69 3.06 1.04
N VAL A 220 -1.23 3.48 -0.11
CA VAL A 220 -2.68 3.61 -0.33
C VAL A 220 -3.36 2.24 -0.19
N LEU A 221 -2.79 1.20 -0.80
CA LEU A 221 -3.31 -0.16 -0.69
C LEU A 221 -3.21 -0.68 0.74
N LEU A 222 -2.09 -0.49 1.43
CA LEU A 222 -1.94 -0.87 2.85
C LEU A 222 -3.01 -0.25 3.75
N VAL A 223 -3.27 1.05 3.56
CA VAL A 223 -4.36 1.75 4.25
C VAL A 223 -5.73 1.20 3.86
N GLY A 224 -5.94 0.91 2.57
CA GLY A 224 -7.15 0.28 2.05
C GLY A 224 -7.44 -1.10 2.65
N ASP A 225 -6.40 -1.93 2.77
CA ASP A 225 -6.46 -3.27 3.34
C ASP A 225 -6.78 -3.22 4.84
N SER A 226 -6.23 -2.22 5.52
CA SER A 226 -6.52 -1.95 6.93
C SER A 226 -7.94 -1.41 7.14
N LEU A 227 -8.45 -0.62 6.18
CA LEU A 227 -9.78 -0.02 6.24
C LEU A 227 -10.89 -1.03 5.91
N LEU A 228 -10.65 -1.88 4.91
CA LEU A 228 -11.61 -2.84 4.37
C LEU A 228 -11.00 -4.26 4.37
N PRO A 229 -10.64 -4.81 5.54
CA PRO A 229 -9.98 -6.11 5.63
C PRO A 229 -10.87 -7.26 5.11
N VAL A 230 -12.19 -7.10 5.13
CA VAL A 230 -13.15 -8.08 4.58
C VAL A 230 -12.99 -8.24 3.06
N LEU A 231 -12.54 -7.20 2.35
CA LEU A 231 -12.35 -7.25 0.90
C LEU A 231 -11.01 -7.86 0.49
N PHE A 232 -10.11 -8.10 1.44
CA PHE A 232 -8.84 -8.76 1.20
C PHE A 232 -9.09 -10.25 0.94
N GLY A 233 -8.46 -10.88 -0.06
CA GLY A 233 -8.57 -12.33 -0.25
C GLY A 233 -9.91 -12.85 -0.79
N LEU A 234 -10.78 -11.98 -1.32
CA LEU A 234 -11.94 -12.43 -2.11
C LEU A 234 -11.46 -13.28 -3.30
N GLU A 235 -12.16 -14.38 -3.60
CA GLU A 235 -11.77 -15.32 -4.66
C GLU A 235 -12.38 -14.96 -6.02
N GLY A 236 -11.68 -15.31 -7.10
CA GLY A 236 -12.14 -15.13 -8.49
C GLY A 236 -12.37 -13.67 -8.87
N LEU A 237 -13.45 -13.37 -9.60
CA LEU A 237 -13.79 -11.97 -9.98
C LEU A 237 -13.98 -11.06 -8.75
N GLY A 238 -14.32 -11.63 -7.60
CA GLY A 238 -14.40 -10.91 -6.33
C GLY A 238 -13.05 -10.31 -5.90
N SER A 239 -11.92 -10.94 -6.25
CA SER A 239 -10.59 -10.44 -5.91
C SER A 239 -10.30 -9.09 -6.58
N VAL A 240 -10.75 -8.94 -7.83
CA VAL A 240 -10.57 -7.71 -8.61
C VAL A 240 -11.45 -6.60 -8.04
N ALA A 241 -12.72 -6.91 -7.74
CA ALA A 241 -13.62 -5.96 -7.09
C ALA A 241 -13.11 -5.55 -5.70
N GLY A 242 -12.58 -6.50 -4.92
CA GLY A 242 -11.98 -6.26 -3.62
C GLY A 242 -10.73 -5.38 -3.71
N PHE A 243 -9.84 -5.63 -4.69
CA PHE A 243 -8.70 -4.76 -4.97
C PHE A 243 -9.13 -3.34 -5.32
N ILE A 244 -10.10 -3.17 -6.21
CA ILE A 244 -10.64 -1.85 -6.58
C ILE A 244 -11.23 -1.16 -5.36
N GLY A 245 -12.03 -1.87 -4.56
CA GLY A 245 -12.64 -1.34 -3.33
C GLY A 245 -11.61 -0.87 -2.31
N ARG A 246 -10.57 -1.68 -2.05
CA ARG A 246 -9.46 -1.34 -1.13
C ARG A 246 -8.69 -0.14 -1.64
N PHE A 247 -8.33 -0.12 -2.92
CA PHE A 247 -7.64 1.03 -3.53
C PHE A 247 -8.46 2.31 -3.43
N MET A 248 -9.73 2.28 -3.84
CA MET A 248 -10.62 3.45 -3.81
C MET A 248 -10.89 3.93 -2.38
N GLY A 249 -11.07 3.02 -1.43
CA GLY A 249 -11.25 3.34 -0.01
C GLY A 249 -10.01 4.04 0.57
N GLY A 250 -8.83 3.46 0.38
CA GLY A 250 -7.57 4.07 0.81
C GLY A 250 -7.29 5.41 0.13
N ALA A 251 -7.56 5.50 -1.17
CA ALA A 251 -7.40 6.73 -1.95
C ALA A 251 -8.32 7.84 -1.44
N ALA A 252 -9.61 7.55 -1.28
CA ALA A 252 -10.61 8.49 -0.77
C ALA A 252 -10.22 9.00 0.63
N LEU A 253 -9.82 8.11 1.53
CA LEU A 253 -9.43 8.48 2.89
C LEU A 253 -8.21 9.41 2.90
N ILE A 254 -7.18 9.12 2.10
CA ILE A 254 -5.99 9.96 1.99
C ILE A 254 -6.31 11.30 1.33
N ILE A 255 -7.15 11.33 0.28
CA ILE A 255 -7.56 12.55 -0.42
C ILE A 255 -8.39 13.45 0.52
N ILE A 256 -9.37 12.89 1.23
CA ILE A 256 -10.21 13.61 2.19
C ILE A 256 -9.37 14.11 3.36
N GLY A 257 -8.49 13.27 3.92
CA GLY A 257 -7.58 13.66 4.99
C GLY A 257 -6.67 14.82 4.61
N ARG A 258 -6.24 14.88 3.34
CA ARG A 258 -5.48 16.02 2.80
C ARG A 258 -6.35 17.26 2.61
N ALA A 259 -7.54 17.12 2.04
CA ALA A 259 -8.44 18.23 1.76
C ALA A 259 -8.90 18.94 3.04
N THR A 260 -9.15 18.17 4.09
CA THR A 260 -9.60 18.66 5.41
C THR A 260 -8.47 19.22 6.28
N GLY A 261 -7.19 18.98 5.91
CA GLY A 261 -6.05 19.39 6.72
C GLY A 261 -5.94 18.66 8.07
N LEU A 262 -6.66 17.55 8.24
CA LEU A 262 -6.70 16.76 9.48
C LEU A 262 -5.32 16.25 9.91
N SER A 263 -4.37 16.13 8.97
CA SER A 263 -2.98 15.78 9.25
C SER A 263 -2.25 16.74 10.19
N ARG A 264 -2.80 17.94 10.44
CA ARG A 264 -2.23 18.91 11.41
C ARG A 264 -2.52 18.52 12.86
N TYR A 265 -3.57 17.74 13.13
CA TYR A 265 -4.01 17.44 14.49
C TYR A 265 -3.37 16.15 15.02
N ARG A 266 -2.15 16.27 15.55
CA ARG A 266 -1.40 15.13 16.12
C ARG A 266 -2.14 14.43 17.27
N HIS A 267 -2.92 15.17 18.06
CA HIS A 267 -3.75 14.61 19.13
C HIS A 267 -4.87 13.71 18.61
N PHE A 268 -5.37 13.95 17.39
CA PHE A 268 -6.41 13.12 16.79
C PHE A 268 -5.89 11.72 16.47
N VAL A 269 -4.65 11.63 15.98
CA VAL A 269 -3.96 10.33 15.75
C VAL A 269 -3.84 9.55 17.05
N ALA A 270 -3.41 10.19 18.14
CA ALA A 270 -3.32 9.54 19.44
C ALA A 270 -4.68 9.07 19.97
N LEU A 271 -5.73 9.87 19.78
CA LEU A 271 -7.10 9.51 20.18
C LEU A 271 -7.63 8.32 19.38
N LEU A 272 -7.37 8.27 18.07
CA LEU A 272 -7.72 7.11 17.23
C LEU A 272 -7.00 5.84 17.68
N LEU A 273 -5.73 5.92 18.06
CA LEU A 273 -4.98 4.78 18.58
C LEU A 273 -5.50 4.34 19.95
N GLY A 274 -5.87 5.29 20.82
CA GLY A 274 -6.53 4.99 22.09
C GLY A 274 -7.88 4.28 21.88
N LEU A 275 -8.69 4.76 20.94
CA LEU A 275 -9.95 4.13 20.56
C LEU A 275 -9.72 2.72 19.98
N ALA A 276 -8.72 2.54 19.13
CA ALA A 276 -8.34 1.24 18.57
C ALA A 276 -7.98 0.23 19.67
N GLY A 277 -7.22 0.67 20.68
CA GLY A 277 -6.86 -0.14 21.85
C GLY A 277 -8.08 -0.50 22.70
N LEU A 278 -9.00 0.44 22.94
CA LEU A 278 -10.24 0.18 23.66
C LEU A 278 -11.13 -0.82 22.91
N MET A 279 -11.25 -0.70 21.59
CA MET A 279 -11.98 -1.65 20.74
C MET A 279 -11.35 -3.04 20.77
N ALA A 280 -10.01 -3.11 20.75
CA ALA A 280 -9.29 -4.38 20.80
C ALA A 280 -9.50 -5.08 22.16
N LEU A 281 -9.42 -4.33 23.26
CA LEU A 281 -9.72 -4.83 24.61
C LEU A 281 -11.18 -5.28 24.72
N ALA A 282 -12.13 -4.48 24.23
CA ALA A 282 -13.54 -4.84 24.22
C ALA A 282 -13.78 -6.14 23.44
N GLY A 283 -13.12 -6.31 22.28
CA GLY A 283 -13.17 -7.56 21.52
C GLY A 283 -12.63 -8.76 22.28
N ARG A 284 -11.52 -8.59 23.01
CA ARG A 284 -10.91 -9.64 23.82
C ARG A 284 -11.80 -10.12 24.97
N PHE A 285 -12.55 -9.22 25.60
CA PHE A 285 -13.39 -9.51 26.77
C PHE A 285 -14.87 -9.74 26.44
N ALA A 286 -15.28 -9.57 25.18
CA ALA A 286 -16.63 -9.90 24.71
C ALA A 286 -16.81 -11.39 24.36
N VAL A 287 -15.71 -12.17 24.37
CA VAL A 287 -15.64 -13.62 24.16
C VAL A 287 -15.41 -14.29 25.51
#